data_AF-A0A939FKY1-F1
#
_entry.id   AF-A0A939FKY1-F1
#
_cell.length_a   1.000
_cell.length_b   1.000
_cell.length_c   1.000
_cell.angle_alpha   90.00
_cell.angle_beta   90.00
_cell.angle_gamma   90.00
#
_symmetry.space_group_name_H-M   'P 1'
#
loop_
_entity.id
_entity.type
_entity.pdbx_description
1 polymer ?
#
loop_
_entity_poly.entity_id
_entity_poly.type
_entity_poly.pdbx_seq_one_letter_code
_entity_poly.pdbx_strand_id
1 'polypeptide(L)'
;MSLRIFETDPESRPKPRFSSDTVGRFRSGRMAGNRPESLSAWRVTTGDPEVADAVAKTYGGRPEEWETSAEDRLEVLTEADAMKIIIDGPQAIRSRMVLWGRQGPIHECDGVEFLSPEEDKGTPCGCPALLADRKAAAKTGRGPAPSVEVTFSLADQPDLGRFRFVSGSWELVKVLHEVENKLEAVGGPALCTLRLELVEFQTKSGIDVRYRKPVIDVHKAVQPAEAPF
;
A
#
# COMPACT_ATOMS: atom_id res chain seq x y z
N MET A 1 -2.36 36.06 -21.77
CA MET A 1 -1.03 35.44 -22.03
C MET A 1 -0.45 35.02 -20.69
N SER A 2 0.06 33.79 -20.58
CA SER A 2 0.69 33.28 -19.36
C SER A 2 2.21 33.50 -19.40
N LEU A 3 2.84 33.65 -18.23
CA LEU A 3 4.29 33.70 -18.06
C LEU A 3 4.92 32.38 -18.50
N ARG A 4 5.95 32.45 -19.35
CA ARG A 4 6.66 31.29 -19.93
C ARG A 4 8.05 31.07 -19.32
N ILE A 5 8.23 31.50 -18.07
CA ILE A 5 9.52 31.54 -17.38
C ILE A 5 10.20 30.16 -17.23
N PHE A 6 9.41 29.08 -17.26
CA PHE A 6 9.92 27.71 -17.16
C PHE A 6 10.35 27.11 -18.51
N GLU A 7 10.22 27.82 -19.63
CA GLU A 7 10.77 27.36 -20.91
C GLU A 7 12.31 27.47 -20.93
N THR A 8 12.88 28.42 -20.18
CA THR A 8 14.34 28.64 -20.07
C THR A 8 14.94 28.09 -18.78
N ASP A 9 14.10 27.67 -17.83
CA ASP A 9 14.48 27.05 -16.57
C ASP A 9 13.47 25.93 -16.22
N PRO A 10 13.52 24.80 -16.93
CA PRO A 10 12.57 23.71 -16.75
C PRO A 10 12.73 23.01 -15.39
N GLU A 11 13.92 23.02 -14.79
CA GLU A 11 14.18 22.38 -13.49
C GLU A 11 13.53 23.12 -12.32
N SER A 12 13.37 24.45 -12.42
CA SER A 12 12.65 25.26 -11.43
C SER A 12 11.13 25.22 -11.58
N ARG A 13 10.59 24.46 -12.54
CA ARG A 13 9.14 24.35 -12.73
C ARG A 13 8.50 23.74 -11.48
N PRO A 14 7.46 24.36 -10.89
CA PRO A 14 6.75 23.75 -9.77
C PRO A 14 6.25 22.37 -10.19
N LYS A 15 6.76 21.33 -9.54
CA LYS A 15 6.28 19.96 -9.77
C LYS A 15 4.77 19.93 -9.52
N PRO A 16 3.98 19.26 -10.37
CA PRO A 16 2.55 19.12 -10.14
C PRO A 16 2.33 18.55 -8.74
N ARG A 17 1.75 19.36 -7.84
CA ARG A 17 1.37 18.87 -6.52
C ARG A 17 0.13 18.02 -6.71
N PHE A 18 0.29 16.70 -6.60
CA PHE A 18 -0.84 15.80 -6.44
C PHE A 18 -1.62 16.22 -5.20
N SER A 19 -2.95 16.13 -5.28
CA SER A 19 -3.82 16.47 -4.15
C SER A 19 -3.63 15.53 -2.95
N SER A 20 -2.92 14.42 -3.15
CA SER A 20 -2.55 13.44 -2.15
C SER A 20 -1.12 13.64 -1.68
N ASP A 21 -0.85 13.48 -0.38
CA ASP A 21 0.50 13.48 0.21
C ASP A 21 1.41 12.31 -0.26
N THR A 22 1.04 11.65 -1.37
CA THR A 22 1.71 10.51 -1.97
C THR A 22 1.83 10.67 -3.49
N VAL A 23 2.95 10.23 -4.04
CA VAL A 23 3.29 10.35 -5.47
C VAL A 23 2.87 9.13 -6.28
N GLY A 24 2.47 8.04 -5.62
CA GLY A 24 2.04 6.83 -6.30
C GLY A 24 1.50 5.78 -5.34
N ARG A 25 0.89 4.74 -5.91
CA ARG A 25 0.24 3.66 -5.17
C ARG A 25 0.75 2.30 -5.62
N PHE A 26 1.12 1.49 -4.65
CA PHE A 26 1.46 0.09 -4.86
C PHE A 26 0.21 -0.78 -4.82
N ARG A 27 0.13 -1.72 -5.75
CA ARG A 27 -0.95 -2.69 -5.91
C ARG A 27 -0.35 -4.09 -6.05
N SER A 28 -0.85 -5.05 -5.27
CA SER A 28 -0.46 -6.47 -5.35
C SER A 28 -1.32 -7.29 -6.32
N GLY A 29 -2.27 -6.64 -6.99
CA GLY A 29 -3.24 -7.28 -7.87
C GLY A 29 -3.87 -6.28 -8.83
N ARG A 30 -4.59 -6.79 -9.82
CA ARG A 30 -5.40 -5.99 -10.75
C ARG A 30 -6.72 -6.69 -11.07
N MET A 31 -7.64 -5.96 -11.68
CA MET A 31 -8.83 -6.55 -12.29
C MET A 31 -8.52 -6.81 -13.76
N ALA A 32 -8.49 -8.08 -14.16
CA ALA A 32 -8.42 -8.49 -15.56
C ALA A 32 -9.85 -8.76 -16.05
N GLY A 33 -10.48 -7.75 -16.63
CA GLY A 33 -11.91 -7.76 -16.90
C GLY A 33 -12.70 -7.86 -15.59
N ASN A 34 -13.53 -8.90 -15.44
CA ASN A 34 -14.35 -9.13 -14.25
C ASN A 34 -13.73 -10.13 -13.25
N ARG A 35 -12.44 -10.44 -13.38
CA ARG A 35 -11.73 -11.38 -12.52
C ARG A 35 -10.57 -10.70 -11.79
N PRO A 36 -10.46 -10.84 -10.46
CA PRO A 36 -9.28 -10.40 -9.74
C PRO A 36 -8.09 -11.29 -10.13
N GLU A 37 -6.98 -10.66 -10.49
CA GLU A 37 -5.72 -11.30 -10.82
C GLU A 37 -4.69 -10.96 -9.74
N SER A 38 -4.12 -11.99 -9.11
CA SER A 38 -2.97 -11.85 -8.22
C SER A 38 -1.71 -11.68 -9.06
N LEU A 39 -1.01 -10.56 -8.90
CA LEU A 39 0.19 -10.28 -9.69
C LEU A 39 1.41 -10.94 -9.06
N SER A 40 2.35 -11.38 -9.89
CA SER A 40 3.65 -11.90 -9.41
C SER A 40 4.63 -10.80 -9.05
N ALA A 41 4.45 -9.59 -9.57
CA ALA A 41 5.28 -8.42 -9.35
C ALA A 41 4.41 -7.21 -8.94
N TRP A 42 5.05 -6.15 -8.48
CA TRP A 42 4.34 -4.95 -8.06
C TRP A 42 3.80 -4.17 -9.25
N ARG A 43 2.53 -3.75 -9.15
CA ARG A 43 1.94 -2.74 -10.03
C ARG A 43 1.94 -1.41 -9.29
N VAL A 44 2.55 -0.39 -9.89
CA VAL A 44 2.60 0.96 -9.35
C VAL A 44 1.74 1.87 -10.20
N THR A 45 0.80 2.61 -9.59
CA THR A 45 -0.01 3.61 -10.29
C THR A 45 0.36 5.02 -9.83
N THR A 46 0.46 5.95 -10.77
CA THR A 46 0.79 7.37 -10.51
C THR A 46 0.19 8.25 -11.59
N GLY A 47 0.02 9.55 -11.31
CA GLY A 47 -0.32 10.53 -12.34
C GLY A 47 0.92 11.29 -12.84
N ASP A 48 2.11 11.02 -12.28
CA ASP A 48 3.34 11.72 -12.59
C ASP A 48 4.20 10.89 -13.55
N PRO A 49 4.45 11.36 -14.79
CA PRO A 49 5.34 10.69 -15.71
C PRO A 49 6.76 10.49 -15.16
N GLU A 50 7.29 11.46 -14.40
CA GLU A 50 8.64 11.35 -13.82
C GLU A 50 8.71 10.22 -12.80
N VAL A 51 7.66 10.05 -11.99
CA VAL A 51 7.56 8.94 -11.02
C VAL A 51 7.43 7.60 -11.72
N ALA A 52 6.61 7.52 -12.77
CA ALA A 52 6.44 6.30 -13.55
C ALA A 52 7.77 5.88 -14.21
N ASP A 53 8.46 6.81 -14.85
CA ASP A 53 9.76 6.59 -15.49
C ASP A 53 10.83 6.16 -14.47
N ALA A 54 10.87 6.83 -13.31
CA ALA A 54 11.81 6.50 -12.23
C ALA A 54 11.60 5.09 -11.67
N VAL A 55 10.34 4.69 -11.45
CA VAL A 55 9.96 3.34 -11.00
C VAL A 55 10.35 2.31 -12.07
N ALA A 56 10.00 2.54 -13.34
CA ALA A 56 10.30 1.63 -14.43
C ALA A 56 11.82 1.45 -14.63
N LYS A 57 12.60 2.53 -14.53
CA LYS A 57 14.06 2.49 -14.62
C LYS A 57 14.70 1.67 -13.50
N THR A 58 14.13 1.71 -12.30
CA THR A 58 14.72 1.06 -11.11
C THR A 58 14.30 -0.39 -10.98
N TYR A 59 13.03 -0.70 -11.29
CA TYR A 59 12.41 -2.01 -10.99
C TYR A 59 11.90 -2.74 -12.23
N GLY A 60 12.25 -2.26 -13.43
CA GLY A 60 11.82 -2.81 -14.71
C GLY A 60 10.37 -2.46 -15.06
N GLY A 61 9.91 -2.98 -16.20
CA GLY A 61 8.58 -2.67 -16.73
C GLY A 61 8.57 -1.43 -17.64
N ARG A 62 7.35 -0.98 -18.00
CA ARG A 62 7.11 0.19 -18.85
C ARG A 62 5.92 1.00 -18.33
N PRO A 63 6.00 2.33 -18.32
CA PRO A 63 4.84 3.19 -18.09
C PRO A 63 3.82 3.05 -19.21
N GLU A 64 2.58 2.78 -18.84
CA GLU A 64 1.45 2.68 -19.75
C GLU A 64 0.23 3.40 -19.15
N GLU A 65 -0.65 3.94 -19.99
CA GLU A 65 -1.93 4.47 -19.53
C GLU A 65 -2.89 3.31 -19.22
N TRP A 66 -3.69 3.46 -18.16
CA TRP A 66 -4.73 2.49 -17.82
C TRP A 66 -6.08 3.17 -17.57
N GLU A 67 -7.15 2.39 -17.68
CA GLU A 67 -8.51 2.87 -17.52
C GLU A 67 -8.82 3.19 -16.05
N THR A 68 -8.84 4.48 -15.70
CA THR A 68 -9.22 4.97 -14.38
C THR A 68 -9.88 6.34 -14.49
N SER A 69 -10.85 6.60 -13.60
CA SER A 69 -11.44 7.94 -13.42
C SER A 69 -10.63 8.80 -12.43
N ALA A 70 -9.65 8.22 -11.75
CA ALA A 70 -8.79 8.90 -10.81
C ALA A 70 -7.59 9.60 -11.47
N GLU A 71 -6.81 10.33 -10.68
CA GLU A 71 -5.63 11.07 -11.11
C GLU A 71 -4.42 10.17 -11.41
N ASP A 72 -4.40 8.91 -10.95
CA ASP A 72 -3.29 7.97 -11.11
C ASP A 72 -3.34 7.21 -12.45
N ARG A 73 -3.37 7.92 -13.59
CA ARG A 73 -3.63 7.37 -14.94
C ARG A 73 -2.49 6.56 -15.57
N LEU A 74 -1.28 6.62 -15.01
CA LEU A 74 -0.15 5.82 -15.45
C LEU A 74 -0.03 4.59 -14.54
N GLU A 75 0.27 3.45 -15.15
CA GLU A 75 0.67 2.24 -14.46
C GLU A 75 2.03 1.75 -14.92
N VAL A 76 2.78 1.16 -13.99
CA VAL A 76 4.01 0.42 -14.26
C VAL A 76 3.85 -0.95 -13.63
N LEU A 77 3.77 -2.00 -14.46
CA LEU A 77 3.94 -3.36 -13.98
C LEU A 77 5.45 -3.66 -13.94
N THR A 78 6.00 -3.68 -12.73
CA THR A 78 7.42 -3.92 -12.50
C THR A 78 7.81 -5.37 -12.79
N GLU A 79 9.10 -5.63 -12.87
CA GLU A 79 9.66 -7.00 -12.91
C GLU A 79 9.99 -7.52 -11.50
N ALA A 80 9.95 -6.63 -10.49
CA ALA A 80 10.30 -6.93 -9.11
C ALA A 80 9.08 -7.36 -8.28
N ASP A 81 9.24 -8.45 -7.53
CA ASP A 81 8.27 -8.87 -6.50
C ASP A 81 8.67 -8.41 -5.09
N ALA A 82 9.85 -7.82 -4.93
CA ALA A 82 10.40 -7.32 -3.69
C ALA A 82 11.12 -5.99 -3.90
N MET A 83 10.96 -5.06 -2.95
CA MET A 83 11.51 -3.72 -3.03
C MET A 83 12.02 -3.25 -1.68
N LYS A 84 13.10 -2.48 -1.69
CA LYS A 84 13.59 -1.81 -0.49
C LYS A 84 12.82 -0.52 -0.30
N ILE A 85 12.21 -0.37 0.85
CA ILE A 85 11.40 0.79 1.22
C ILE A 85 11.89 1.38 2.54
N ILE A 86 11.56 2.64 2.77
CA ILE A 86 11.81 3.34 4.03
C ILE A 86 10.45 3.63 4.66
N ILE A 87 10.23 3.10 5.87
CA ILE A 87 9.03 3.36 6.67
C ILE A 87 9.46 4.28 7.82
N ASP A 88 8.80 5.43 7.96
CA ASP A 88 9.17 6.48 8.92
C ASP A 88 8.82 6.15 10.40
N GLY A 89 8.60 4.88 10.72
CA GLY A 89 8.16 4.41 12.04
C GLY A 89 6.74 3.83 12.03
N PRO A 90 6.23 3.38 13.19
CA PRO A 90 4.96 2.67 13.31
C PRO A 90 3.76 3.52 12.85
N GLN A 91 3.80 4.85 13.02
CA GLN A 91 2.73 5.76 12.61
C GLN A 91 2.51 5.84 11.11
N ALA A 92 3.46 5.37 10.29
CA ALA A 92 3.31 5.27 8.85
C ALA A 92 2.45 4.05 8.43
N ILE A 93 2.10 3.20 9.39
CA ILE A 93 1.17 2.08 9.24
C ILE A 93 -0.16 2.47 9.90
N ARG A 94 -1.24 2.38 9.14
CA ARG A 94 -2.61 2.53 9.67
C ARG A 94 -3.36 1.23 9.46
N SER A 95 -3.76 0.59 10.55
CA SER A 95 -4.58 -0.63 10.53
C SER A 95 -6.01 -0.33 10.94
N ARG A 96 -6.97 -0.83 10.18
CA ARG A 96 -8.41 -0.75 10.49
C ARG A 96 -9.17 -1.90 9.84
N MET A 97 -10.40 -2.08 10.26
CA MET A 97 -11.38 -3.01 9.73
C MET A 97 -12.46 -2.20 9.01
N VAL A 98 -12.67 -2.44 7.71
CA VAL A 98 -13.60 -1.66 6.89
C VAL A 98 -14.58 -2.56 6.13
N LEU A 99 -15.87 -2.24 6.21
CA LEU A 99 -16.89 -2.77 5.29
C LEU A 99 -17.28 -1.67 4.31
N TRP A 100 -17.07 -1.91 3.02
CA TRP A 100 -17.42 -0.96 1.97
C TRP A 100 -18.83 -1.24 1.45
N GLY A 101 -19.70 -0.23 1.53
CA GLY A 101 -20.98 -0.18 0.82
C GLY A 101 -20.84 0.53 -0.53
N ARG A 102 -21.99 0.75 -1.20
CA ARG A 102 -22.04 1.43 -2.51
C ARG A 102 -21.62 2.90 -2.47
N GLN A 103 -21.84 3.57 -1.35
CA GLN A 103 -21.60 5.02 -1.19
C GLN A 103 -20.38 5.34 -0.32
N GLY A 104 -19.64 4.34 0.17
CA GLY A 104 -18.52 4.54 1.08
C GLY A 104 -18.42 3.47 2.16
N PRO A 105 -17.58 3.68 3.19
CA PRO A 105 -17.49 2.76 4.31
C PRO A 105 -18.80 2.79 5.10
N ILE A 106 -19.39 1.62 5.31
CA ILE A 106 -20.59 1.45 6.17
C ILE A 106 -20.22 0.94 7.57
N HIS A 107 -18.98 0.53 7.75
CA HIS A 107 -18.42 0.14 9.03
C HIS A 107 -16.91 0.41 9.00
N GLU A 108 -16.40 1.15 9.97
CA GLU A 108 -14.97 1.33 10.18
C GLU A 108 -14.67 1.18 11.67
N CYS A 109 -13.82 0.23 12.03
CA CYS A 109 -13.43 -0.01 13.42
C CYS A 109 -11.94 -0.38 13.55
N ASP A 110 -11.39 -0.31 14.76
CA ASP A 110 -10.07 -0.86 15.10
C ASP A 110 -10.15 -2.34 15.52
N GLY A 111 -11.37 -2.88 15.52
CA GLY A 111 -11.69 -4.23 15.95
C GLY A 111 -12.29 -4.30 17.36
N VAL A 112 -12.25 -3.21 18.12
CA VAL A 112 -12.90 -3.06 19.43
C VAL A 112 -13.99 -2.00 19.33
N GLU A 113 -13.66 -0.81 18.84
CA GLU A 113 -14.52 0.36 18.78
C GLU A 113 -14.66 0.90 17.35
N PHE A 114 -15.77 1.58 17.08
CA PHE A 114 -15.94 2.33 15.83
C PHE A 114 -14.94 3.47 15.73
N LEU A 115 -14.38 3.66 14.54
CA LEU A 115 -13.51 4.78 14.17
C LEU A 115 -14.26 5.84 13.37
N SER A 116 -15.32 5.42 12.67
CA SER A 116 -16.27 6.28 11.95
C SER A 116 -17.62 5.57 11.82
N PRO A 117 -18.73 6.29 11.61
CA PRO A 117 -18.87 7.76 11.58
C PRO A 117 -18.61 8.42 12.95
N GLU A 118 -18.44 9.75 12.97
CA GLU A 118 -18.07 10.49 14.21
C GLU A 118 -19.10 10.31 15.34
N GLU A 119 -20.37 10.11 14.99
CA GLU A 119 -21.48 9.84 15.93
C GLU A 119 -21.34 8.52 16.69
N ASP A 120 -20.72 7.51 16.08
CA ASP A 120 -20.55 6.18 16.66
C ASP A 120 -19.13 5.96 17.23
N LYS A 121 -18.21 6.88 16.97
CA LYS A 121 -16.79 6.74 17.29
C LYS A 121 -16.55 6.50 18.78
N GLY A 122 -15.73 5.50 19.09
CA GLY A 122 -15.45 5.06 20.46
C GLY A 122 -16.51 4.13 21.07
N THR A 123 -17.62 3.86 20.36
CA THR A 123 -18.59 2.86 20.82
C THR A 123 -18.19 1.45 20.37
N PRO A 124 -18.60 0.38 21.09
CA PRO A 124 -18.27 -0.99 20.71
C PRO A 124 -18.72 -1.35 19.29
N CYS A 125 -17.79 -1.87 18.47
CA CYS A 125 -18.06 -2.13 17.05
C CYS A 125 -19.01 -3.31 16.78
N GLY A 126 -19.25 -4.18 17.76
CA GLY A 126 -20.08 -5.38 17.59
C GLY A 126 -19.48 -6.45 16.67
N CYS A 127 -18.22 -6.31 16.26
CA CYS A 127 -17.53 -7.36 15.50
C CYS A 127 -17.35 -8.63 16.35
N PRO A 128 -17.39 -9.84 15.72
CA PRO A 128 -17.12 -11.08 16.43
C PRO A 128 -15.77 -11.07 17.17
N ALA A 129 -15.69 -11.69 18.34
CA ALA A 129 -14.45 -11.74 19.11
C ALA A 129 -13.35 -12.56 18.40
N LEU A 130 -13.73 -13.68 17.76
CA LEU A 130 -12.77 -14.58 17.13
C LEU A 130 -12.39 -14.13 15.72
N LEU A 131 -11.10 -14.18 15.39
CA LEU A 131 -10.58 -13.84 14.06
C LEU A 131 -11.20 -14.70 12.95
N ALA A 132 -11.46 -15.98 13.24
CA ALA A 132 -12.09 -16.90 12.30
C ALA A 132 -13.52 -16.44 11.91
N ASP A 133 -14.30 -15.98 12.89
CA ASP A 133 -15.66 -15.50 12.68
C ASP A 133 -15.68 -14.15 11.94
N ARG A 134 -14.72 -13.26 12.26
CA ARG A 134 -14.52 -12.02 11.48
C ARG A 134 -14.24 -12.33 10.01
N LYS A 135 -13.33 -13.28 9.74
CA LYS A 135 -12.99 -13.71 8.39
C LYS A 135 -14.20 -14.33 7.67
N ALA A 136 -15.01 -15.12 8.37
CA ALA A 136 -16.24 -15.70 7.82
C ALA A 136 -17.30 -14.62 7.49
N ALA A 137 -17.51 -13.65 8.37
CA ALA A 137 -18.42 -12.53 8.14
C ALA A 137 -17.97 -11.66 6.96
N ALA A 138 -16.67 -11.33 6.89
CA ALA A 138 -16.09 -10.59 5.77
C ALA A 138 -16.22 -11.32 4.44
N LYS A 139 -15.97 -12.63 4.42
CA LYS A 139 -16.11 -13.47 3.21
C LYS A 139 -17.54 -13.47 2.65
N THR A 140 -18.54 -13.31 3.51
CA THR A 140 -19.96 -13.23 3.11
C THR A 140 -20.44 -11.79 2.87
N GLY A 141 -19.55 -10.80 2.97
CA GLY A 141 -19.89 -9.38 2.81
C GLY A 141 -20.72 -8.80 3.96
N ARG A 142 -20.80 -9.51 5.10
CA ARG A 142 -21.60 -9.12 6.26
C ARG A 142 -20.79 -8.50 7.40
N GLY A 143 -19.47 -8.52 7.30
CA GLY A 143 -18.57 -7.95 8.29
C GLY A 143 -17.42 -7.21 7.62
N PRO A 144 -16.75 -6.31 8.36
CA PRO A 144 -15.61 -5.59 7.83
C PRO A 144 -14.43 -6.53 7.52
N ALA A 145 -13.62 -6.15 6.55
CA ALA A 145 -12.35 -6.79 6.21
C ALA A 145 -11.18 -5.89 6.62
N PRO A 146 -9.97 -6.44 6.81
CA PRO A 146 -8.79 -5.63 7.06
C PRO A 146 -8.54 -4.58 5.98
N SER A 147 -7.99 -3.45 6.41
CA SER A 147 -7.41 -2.41 5.57
C SER A 147 -6.18 -1.90 6.29
N VAL A 148 -5.02 -2.46 5.91
CA VAL A 148 -3.70 -2.05 6.37
C VAL A 148 -3.12 -1.12 5.32
N GLU A 149 -3.01 0.15 5.65
CA GLU A 149 -2.36 1.16 4.84
C GLU A 149 -0.92 1.37 5.33
N VAL A 150 0.04 1.37 4.40
CA VAL A 150 1.45 1.62 4.67
C VAL A 150 1.90 2.75 3.76
N THR A 151 2.44 3.81 4.35
CA THR A 151 3.08 4.91 3.64
C THR A 151 4.59 4.79 3.77
N PHE A 152 5.33 4.92 2.67
CA PHE A 152 6.77 4.70 2.64
C PHE A 152 7.44 5.44 1.48
N SER A 153 8.76 5.64 1.54
CA SER A 153 9.57 6.07 0.40
C SER A 153 10.33 4.88 -0.20
N LEU A 154 10.74 4.97 -1.47
CA LEU A 154 11.60 3.95 -2.08
C LEU A 154 13.04 4.14 -1.62
N ALA A 155 13.71 3.10 -1.13
CA ALA A 155 15.05 3.24 -0.58
C ALA A 155 16.10 3.59 -1.67
N ASP A 156 15.89 3.14 -2.90
CA ASP A 156 16.77 3.44 -4.04
C ASP A 156 16.56 4.85 -4.58
N GLN A 157 15.40 5.48 -4.30
CA GLN A 157 15.07 6.86 -4.68
C GLN A 157 14.22 7.56 -3.60
N PRO A 158 14.80 7.91 -2.44
CA PRO A 158 14.03 8.46 -1.31
C PRO A 158 13.36 9.80 -1.64
N ASP A 159 13.98 10.59 -2.51
CA ASP A 159 13.53 11.94 -2.90
C ASP A 159 12.41 11.92 -3.94
N LEU A 160 12.05 10.74 -4.48
CA LEU A 160 10.94 10.61 -5.43
C LEU A 160 9.59 10.93 -4.78
N GLY A 161 9.53 10.82 -3.44
CA GLY A 161 8.34 11.08 -2.64
C GLY A 161 7.78 9.82 -1.99
N ARG A 162 6.68 9.99 -1.27
CA ARG A 162 6.04 8.90 -0.52
C ARG A 162 5.04 8.15 -1.39
N PHE A 163 5.05 6.84 -1.27
CA PHE A 163 4.10 5.93 -1.88
C PHE A 163 3.13 5.39 -0.83
N ARG A 164 1.98 4.92 -1.29
CA ARG A 164 0.98 4.24 -0.46
C ARG A 164 0.76 2.82 -0.94
N PHE A 165 0.71 1.87 -0.01
CA PHE A 165 0.20 0.52 -0.24
C PHE A 165 -0.99 0.27 0.68
N VAL A 166 -2.08 -0.32 0.17
CA VAL A 166 -3.22 -0.75 0.99
C VAL A 166 -3.44 -2.24 0.78
N SER A 167 -3.48 -2.99 1.88
CA SER A 167 -3.71 -4.43 1.87
C SER A 167 -4.94 -4.82 2.68
N GLY A 168 -5.74 -5.73 2.13
CA GLY A 168 -6.78 -6.47 2.85
C GLY A 168 -6.35 -7.86 3.34
N SER A 169 -5.03 -8.12 3.40
CA SER A 169 -4.49 -9.43 3.75
C SER A 169 -4.69 -9.75 5.23
N TRP A 170 -5.47 -10.79 5.51
CA TRP A 170 -5.59 -11.37 6.85
C TRP A 170 -4.27 -11.93 7.37
N GLU A 171 -3.36 -12.39 6.49
CA GLU A 171 -2.05 -12.89 6.90
C GLU A 171 -1.14 -11.75 7.35
N LEU A 172 -1.25 -10.56 6.74
CA LEU A 172 -0.50 -9.38 7.17
C LEU A 172 -0.98 -8.90 8.54
N VAL A 173 -2.29 -8.87 8.79
CA VAL A 173 -2.85 -8.46 10.10
C VAL A 173 -2.31 -9.32 11.24
N LYS A 174 -2.19 -10.63 11.05
CA LYS A 174 -1.71 -11.55 12.11
C LYS A 174 -0.31 -11.19 12.62
N VAL A 175 0.55 -10.70 11.73
CA VAL A 175 1.95 -10.37 12.05
C VAL A 175 2.19 -8.87 12.15
N LEU A 176 1.15 -8.05 12.04
CA LEU A 176 1.30 -6.59 11.98
C LEU A 176 1.95 -6.03 13.24
N HIS A 177 1.54 -6.53 14.40
CA HIS A 177 2.12 -6.18 15.70
C HIS A 177 3.64 -6.45 15.75
N GLU A 178 4.14 -7.50 15.09
CA GLU A 178 5.58 -7.77 15.02
C GLU A 178 6.31 -6.74 14.17
N VAL A 179 5.69 -6.27 13.08
CA VAL A 179 6.22 -5.21 12.22
C VAL A 179 6.28 -3.89 13.00
N GLU A 180 5.19 -3.51 13.66
CA GLU A 180 5.09 -2.29 14.47
C GLU A 180 6.13 -2.30 15.60
N ASN A 181 6.24 -3.40 16.37
CA ASN A 181 7.24 -3.54 17.43
C ASN A 181 8.68 -3.42 16.91
N LYS A 182 8.98 -3.96 15.71
CA LYS A 182 10.31 -3.83 15.09
C LYS A 182 10.58 -2.39 14.66
N LEU A 183 9.59 -1.68 14.13
CA LEU A 183 9.72 -0.26 13.78
C LEU A 183 9.93 0.61 15.02
N GLU A 184 9.20 0.33 16.10
CA GLU A 184 9.39 1.00 17.40
C GLU A 184 10.80 0.75 17.95
N ALA A 185 11.30 -0.48 17.87
CA ALA A 185 12.65 -0.82 18.32
C ALA A 185 13.75 -0.12 17.51
N VAL A 186 13.50 0.21 16.24
CA VAL A 186 14.41 1.02 15.42
C VAL A 186 14.42 2.49 15.88
N GLY A 187 13.29 3.01 16.35
CA GLY A 187 13.19 4.37 16.92
C GLY A 187 13.29 5.50 15.90
N GLY A 188 13.04 5.23 14.62
CA GLY A 188 13.14 6.20 13.52
C GLY A 188 12.89 5.57 12.15
N PRO A 189 13.26 6.24 11.05
CA PRO A 189 13.14 5.70 9.71
C PRO A 189 13.86 4.37 9.56
N ALA A 190 13.13 3.34 9.15
CA ALA A 190 13.63 1.97 9.04
C ALA A 190 13.70 1.53 7.58
N LEU A 191 14.86 0.98 7.20
CA LEU A 191 14.99 0.23 5.96
C LEU A 191 14.21 -1.08 6.09
N CYS A 192 13.26 -1.29 5.19
CA CYS A 192 12.42 -2.47 5.14
C CYS A 192 12.44 -3.09 3.74
N THR A 193 12.05 -4.35 3.64
CA THR A 193 11.70 -4.97 2.36
C THR A 193 10.19 -5.18 2.30
N LEU A 194 9.55 -4.67 1.26
CA LEU A 194 8.16 -4.97 0.92
C LEU A 194 8.15 -5.97 -0.24
N ARG A 195 7.57 -7.17 -0.03
CA ARG A 195 7.57 -8.25 -1.04
C ARG A 195 6.27 -9.02 -1.17
N LEU A 196 6.06 -9.66 -2.32
CA LEU A 196 4.93 -10.55 -2.61
C LEU A 196 5.35 -12.02 -2.48
N GLU A 197 5.03 -12.64 -1.35
CA GLU A 197 5.32 -14.06 -1.09
C GLU A 197 4.25 -14.96 -1.73
N LEU A 198 4.68 -15.92 -2.55
CA LEU A 198 3.81 -16.98 -3.06
C LEU A 198 3.50 -17.98 -1.94
N VAL A 199 2.21 -18.21 -1.72
CA VAL A 199 1.72 -19.22 -0.80
C VAL A 199 0.97 -20.26 -1.62
N GLU A 200 1.42 -21.51 -1.54
CA GLU A 200 0.79 -22.67 -2.17
C GLU A 200 0.47 -23.70 -1.09
N PHE A 201 -0.79 -24.13 -1.03
CA PHE A 201 -1.20 -25.21 -0.15
C PHE A 201 -2.41 -25.94 -0.72
N GLN A 202 -2.56 -27.20 -0.34
CA GLN A 202 -3.76 -27.97 -0.63
C GLN A 202 -4.74 -27.87 0.53
N THR A 203 -5.99 -27.52 0.24
CA THR A 203 -7.07 -27.53 1.22
C THR A 203 -7.40 -28.95 1.67
N LYS A 204 -8.05 -29.10 2.82
CA LYS A 204 -8.57 -30.42 3.29
C LYS A 204 -9.52 -31.09 2.29
N SER A 205 -10.15 -30.30 1.41
CA SER A 205 -11.00 -30.74 0.30
C SER A 205 -10.22 -31.13 -0.97
N GLY A 206 -8.89 -31.15 -0.94
CA GLY A 206 -8.05 -31.50 -2.09
C GLY A 206 -7.88 -30.39 -3.13
N ILE A 207 -8.42 -29.20 -2.89
CA ILE A 207 -8.31 -28.04 -3.80
C ILE A 207 -6.95 -27.38 -3.58
N ASP A 208 -6.16 -27.26 -4.65
CA ASP A 208 -4.94 -26.48 -4.67
C ASP A 208 -5.25 -24.98 -4.63
N VAL A 209 -4.69 -24.30 -3.63
CA VAL A 209 -4.82 -22.86 -3.45
C VAL A 209 -3.46 -22.23 -3.62
N ARG A 210 -3.40 -21.24 -4.52
CA ARG A 210 -2.19 -20.46 -4.81
C ARG A 210 -2.56 -18.99 -4.79
N TYR A 211 -1.88 -18.20 -3.98
CA TYR A 211 -2.06 -16.75 -3.92
C TYR A 211 -0.78 -16.08 -3.43
N ARG A 212 -0.67 -14.78 -3.64
CA ARG A 212 0.44 -13.99 -3.09
C ARG A 212 -0.03 -13.12 -1.94
N LYS A 213 0.76 -13.10 -0.87
CA LYS A 213 0.54 -12.21 0.29
C LYS A 213 1.66 -11.17 0.34
N PRO A 214 1.36 -9.91 0.72
CA PRO A 214 2.40 -8.95 1.04
C PRO A 214 3.09 -9.32 2.35
N VAL A 215 4.40 -9.12 2.40
CA VAL A 215 5.24 -9.27 3.60
C VAL A 215 6.10 -8.01 3.75
N ILE A 216 6.24 -7.54 4.99
CA ILE A 216 7.10 -6.42 5.36
C ILE A 216 8.17 -6.95 6.31
N ASP A 217 9.41 -6.98 5.85
CA ASP A 217 10.57 -7.35 6.64
C ASP A 217 11.29 -6.08 7.10
N VAL A 218 11.27 -5.79 8.40
CA VAL A 218 11.97 -4.64 8.99
C VAL A 218 13.42 -5.00 9.26
N HIS A 219 14.37 -4.20 8.77
CA HIS A 219 15.81 -4.47 8.92
C HIS A 219 16.44 -3.58 9.99
N LYS A 220 16.95 -2.41 9.60
CA LYS A 220 17.77 -1.52 10.42
C LYS A 220 17.35 -0.07 10.22
N ALA A 221 17.81 0.82 11.10
CA ALA A 221 17.72 2.26 10.87
C ALA A 221 18.35 2.64 9.52
N VAL A 222 17.72 3.59 8.82
CA VAL A 222 18.34 4.23 7.67
C VAL A 222 19.53 5.05 8.19
N GLN A 223 20.74 4.72 7.74
CA GLN A 223 21.87 5.61 7.97
C GLN A 223 21.65 6.85 7.10
N PRO A 224 21.81 8.08 7.63
CA PRO A 224 21.83 9.25 6.77
C PRO A 224 22.88 9.00 5.69
N ALA A 225 22.50 9.15 4.41
CA ALA A 225 23.47 9.08 3.33
C ALA A 225 24.60 10.05 3.67
N GLU A 226 25.84 9.55 3.79
CA GLU A 226 27.01 10.41 3.82
C GLU A 226 26.96 11.21 2.52
N ALA A 227 26.55 12.47 2.61
CA ALA A 227 26.50 13.35 1.47
C ALA A 227 27.90 13.41 0.86
N PRO A 228 28.09 13.11 -0.43
CA PRO A 228 29.34 13.41 -1.08
C PRO A 228 29.48 14.95 -1.10
N PHE A 229 30.50 15.44 -0.41
CA PHE A 229 30.96 16.82 -0.49
C PHE A 229 31.43 17.17 -1.91
#